data_AF-A0AAD4X698-F1
#
_entry.id   AF-A0AAD4X698-F1
#
_cell.length_a   1.000
_cell.length_b   1.000
_cell.length_c   1.000
_cell.angle_alpha   90.00
_cell.angle_beta   90.00
_cell.angle_gamma   90.00
#
_symmetry.space_group_name_H-M   'P 1'
#
loop_
_entity.id
_entity.type
_entity.pdbx_description
1 polymer ?
#
loop_
_entity_poly.entity_id
_entity_poly.type
_entity_poly.pdbx_seq_one_letter_code
_entity_poly.pdbx_strand_id
1 'polypeptide(L)'
;MVNMFLFKSNIFFALFIFVFIIINTTTTPVEGALCERASQTWSWACKNTGGCNDQCITWERAKNGACHSRDGKDMCFCYFDTCDAPFLCERASQTWSGECSNTTGCDRQCQTWEKAAHGACHSRGGKKKCFCYFNQPC
;
A
#
# COMPACT_ATOMS: atom_id res chain seq x y z
N MET A 1 -1.44 57.25 36.36
CA MET A 1 -2.71 56.81 35.76
C MET A 1 -2.43 55.65 34.81
N VAL A 2 -2.61 54.42 35.29
CA VAL A 2 -2.83 53.27 34.40
C VAL A 2 -4.12 52.66 34.90
N ASN A 3 -5.18 52.88 34.12
CA ASN A 3 -6.52 52.46 34.45
C ASN A 3 -6.55 50.93 34.26
N MET A 4 -6.25 50.20 35.32
CA MET A 4 -6.49 48.76 35.40
C MET A 4 -8.01 48.58 35.53
N PHE A 5 -8.73 48.83 34.43
CA PHE A 5 -10.08 48.32 34.26
C PHE A 5 -9.97 46.80 34.33
N LEU A 6 -10.15 46.30 35.55
CA LEU A 6 -10.47 44.93 35.86
C LEU A 6 -11.53 44.49 34.85
N PHE A 7 -11.17 43.63 33.90
CA PHE A 7 -12.11 42.92 33.04
C PHE A 7 -12.93 41.96 33.92
N LYS A 8 -13.84 42.51 34.73
CA LYS A 8 -14.92 41.82 35.44
C LYS A 8 -16.00 41.43 34.42
N SER A 9 -15.65 40.59 33.46
CA SER A 9 -16.62 40.07 32.52
C SER A 9 -16.56 38.56 32.62
N ASN A 10 -17.55 37.97 33.30
CA ASN A 10 -17.80 36.53 33.30
C ASN A 10 -17.83 35.98 31.86
N ILE A 11 -18.19 36.84 30.89
CA ILE A 11 -18.20 36.56 29.45
C ILE A 11 -16.77 36.37 28.92
N PHE A 12 -15.79 37.18 29.34
CA PHE A 12 -14.39 37.03 28.90
C PHE A 12 -13.79 35.72 29.41
N PHE A 13 -14.06 35.39 30.67
CA PHE A 13 -13.63 34.12 31.26
C PHE A 13 -14.33 32.91 30.61
N ALA A 14 -15.63 33.02 30.33
CA ALA A 14 -16.38 31.99 29.63
C ALA A 14 -15.89 31.78 28.19
N LEU A 15 -15.59 32.85 27.45
CA LEU A 15 -15.02 32.77 26.11
C LEU A 15 -13.63 32.13 26.13
N PHE A 16 -12.80 32.46 27.11
CA PHE A 16 -11.48 31.85 27.27
C PHE A 16 -11.59 30.35 27.55
N ILE A 17 -12.48 29.93 28.45
CA ILE A 17 -12.76 28.51 28.70
C ILE A 17 -13.28 27.82 27.44
N PHE A 18 -14.19 28.46 26.69
CA PHE A 18 -14.77 27.89 25.48
C PHE A 18 -13.70 27.68 24.40
N VAL A 19 -12.79 28.63 24.22
CA VAL A 19 -11.64 28.52 23.32
C VAL A 19 -10.69 27.40 23.76
N PHE A 20 -10.41 27.28 25.06
CA PHE A 20 -9.60 26.17 25.59
C PHE A 20 -10.28 24.80 25.36
N ILE A 21 -11.59 24.70 25.52
CA ILE A 21 -12.33 23.46 25.24
C ILE A 21 -12.21 23.11 23.75
N ILE A 22 -12.39 24.07 22.84
CA ILE A 22 -12.27 23.85 21.40
C ILE A 22 -10.84 23.39 21.02
N ILE A 23 -9.80 24.04 21.55
CA ILE A 23 -8.40 23.69 21.23
C ILE A 23 -8.04 22.27 21.71
N ASN A 24 -8.61 21.84 22.84
CA ASN A 24 -8.39 20.48 23.37
C ASN A 24 -9.22 19.39 22.67
N THR A 25 -10.12 19.74 21.73
CA THR A 25 -10.82 18.73 20.90
C THR A 25 -10.01 18.24 19.70
N THR A 26 -8.70 18.52 19.66
CA THR A 26 -7.81 17.94 18.65
C THR A 26 -7.75 16.42 18.84
N THR A 27 -8.58 15.70 18.08
CA THR A 27 -8.49 14.25 17.96
C THR A 27 -7.09 13.91 17.44
N THR A 28 -6.31 13.15 18.19
CA THR A 28 -5.15 12.48 17.60
C THR A 28 -5.68 11.62 16.45
N PRO A 29 -5.13 11.71 15.23
CA PRO A 29 -5.48 10.73 14.21
C PRO A 29 -5.07 9.38 14.78
N VAL A 30 -6.05 8.53 15.10
CA VAL A 30 -5.77 7.12 15.32
C VAL A 30 -5.34 6.64 13.95
N GLU A 31 -4.05 6.40 13.77
CA GLU A 31 -3.54 5.71 12.59
C GLU A 31 -4.28 4.38 12.55
N GLY A 32 -5.23 4.25 11.62
CA GLY A 32 -6.02 3.03 11.48
C GLY A 32 -5.08 1.85 11.31
N ALA A 33 -5.41 0.72 11.92
CA ALA A 33 -4.62 -0.49 11.77
C ALA A 33 -4.51 -0.84 10.28
N LEU A 34 -3.30 -0.79 9.74
CA LEU A 34 -3.06 -1.13 8.33
C LEU A 34 -3.24 -2.63 8.12
N CYS A 35 -3.82 -2.97 6.97
CA CYS A 35 -4.03 -4.35 6.58
C CYS A 35 -2.84 -4.83 5.76
N GLU A 36 -2.09 -5.77 6.32
CA GLU A 36 -0.93 -6.38 5.66
C GLU A 36 -1.34 -7.57 4.81
N ARG A 37 -0.79 -7.67 3.60
CA ARG A 37 -0.81 -8.91 2.82
C ARG A 37 0.49 -9.07 2.04
N ALA A 38 0.86 -10.32 1.73
CA ALA A 38 1.97 -10.57 0.80
C ALA A 38 1.65 -9.96 -0.57
N SER A 39 2.63 -9.30 -1.18
CA SER A 39 2.50 -8.72 -2.51
C SER A 39 2.11 -9.79 -3.52
N GLN A 40 1.10 -9.47 -4.32
CA GLN A 40 0.65 -10.36 -5.39
C GLN A 40 1.65 -10.37 -6.55
N THR A 41 2.28 -9.22 -6.81
CA THR A 41 3.06 -8.97 -8.02
C THR A 41 4.58 -9.08 -7.83
N TRP A 42 5.07 -9.03 -6.59
CA TRP A 42 6.50 -9.13 -6.30
C TRP A 42 7.04 -10.50 -6.69
N SER A 43 8.06 -10.50 -7.55
CA SER A 43 8.75 -11.73 -7.94
C SER A 43 9.96 -11.99 -7.03
N TRP A 44 10.23 -13.27 -6.78
CA TRP A 44 11.44 -13.74 -6.11
C TRP A 44 11.57 -13.26 -4.64
N ALA A 45 12.73 -13.54 -4.04
CA ALA A 45 13.02 -13.12 -2.68
C ALA A 45 13.13 -11.59 -2.59
N CYS A 46 12.49 -11.01 -1.58
CA CYS A 46 12.53 -9.57 -1.34
C CYS A 46 13.83 -9.17 -0.66
N LYS A 47 14.69 -8.44 -1.38
CA LYS A 47 15.97 -7.92 -0.86
C LYS A 47 16.09 -6.40 -0.97
N ASN A 48 15.06 -5.74 -1.50
CA ASN A 48 15.01 -4.31 -1.70
C ASN A 48 13.66 -3.77 -1.18
N THR A 49 13.66 -3.28 0.06
CA THR A 49 12.47 -2.69 0.70
C THR A 49 11.94 -1.49 -0.07
N GLY A 50 12.81 -0.63 -0.62
CA GLY A 50 12.38 0.53 -1.42
C GLY A 50 11.69 0.10 -2.70
N GLY A 51 12.26 -0.86 -3.42
CA GLY A 51 11.62 -1.43 -4.61
C GLY A 51 10.27 -2.10 -4.29
N CYS A 52 10.20 -2.84 -3.18
CA CYS A 52 8.94 -3.44 -2.71
C CYS A 52 7.90 -2.37 -2.38
N ASN A 53 8.29 -1.33 -1.65
CA ASN A 53 7.42 -0.20 -1.36
C ASN A 53 6.86 0.44 -2.63
N ASP A 54 7.72 0.77 -3.58
CA ASP A 54 7.34 1.46 -4.80
C ASP A 54 6.39 0.59 -5.64
N GLN A 55 6.67 -0.71 -5.74
CA GLN A 55 5.80 -1.66 -6.43
C GLN A 55 4.44 -1.82 -5.73
N CYS A 56 4.40 -1.94 -4.40
CA CYS A 56 3.16 -2.00 -3.64
C CYS A 56 2.27 -0.77 -3.89
N ILE A 57 2.87 0.43 -3.86
CA ILE A 57 2.13 1.68 -4.11
C ILE A 57 1.65 1.77 -5.56
N THR A 58 2.55 1.51 -6.51
CA THR A 58 2.28 1.79 -7.93
C THR A 58 1.49 0.70 -8.63
N TRP A 59 1.70 -0.57 -8.28
CA TRP A 59 1.07 -1.71 -8.96
C TRP A 59 -0.16 -2.20 -8.20
N GLU A 60 -0.07 -2.28 -6.88
CA GLU A 60 -1.10 -2.90 -6.05
C GLU A 60 -2.01 -1.89 -5.36
N ARG A 61 -1.73 -0.58 -5.47
CA ARG A 61 -2.48 0.52 -4.82
C ARG A 61 -2.46 0.44 -3.29
N ALA A 62 -1.34 -0.04 -2.74
CA ALA A 62 -1.10 -0.07 -1.31
C ALA A 62 -0.67 1.31 -0.79
N LYS A 63 -0.75 1.52 0.52
CA LYS A 63 -0.23 2.71 1.20
C LYS A 63 1.30 2.71 1.22
N ASN A 64 1.91 1.55 1.48
CA ASN A 64 3.35 1.33 1.46
C ASN A 64 3.66 -0.18 1.35
N GLY A 65 4.94 -0.54 1.35
CA GLY A 65 5.38 -1.92 1.40
C GLY A 65 6.76 -2.11 2.01
N ALA A 66 7.07 -3.33 2.44
CA ALA A 66 8.38 -3.69 2.97
C ALA A 66 8.75 -5.15 2.80
N CYS A 67 10.04 -5.45 2.77
CA CYS A 67 10.54 -6.82 2.83
C CYS A 67 10.49 -7.35 4.27
N HIS A 68 9.86 -8.51 4.48
CA HIS A 68 9.91 -9.24 5.74
C HIS A 68 10.39 -10.67 5.53
N SER A 69 11.15 -11.18 6.49
CA SER A 69 11.56 -12.59 6.55
C SER A 69 10.61 -13.36 7.45
N ARG A 70 9.94 -14.38 6.93
CA ARG A 70 9.08 -15.31 7.68
C ARG A 70 9.40 -16.73 7.26
N ASP A 71 9.67 -17.60 8.23
CA ASP A 71 10.01 -19.02 7.98
C ASP A 71 11.14 -19.20 6.95
N GLY A 72 12.16 -18.33 7.00
CA GLY A 72 13.30 -18.35 6.09
C GLY A 72 13.00 -17.87 4.67
N LYS A 73 11.84 -17.25 4.43
CA LYS A 73 11.45 -16.66 3.15
C LYS A 73 11.35 -15.15 3.26
N ASP A 74 12.11 -14.46 2.43
CA ASP A 74 12.03 -13.01 2.33
C ASP A 74 10.96 -12.62 1.31
N MET A 75 9.85 -12.07 1.78
CA MET A 75 8.69 -11.73 0.98
C MET A 75 8.44 -10.22 1.04
N CYS A 76 7.93 -9.67 -0.06
CA CYS A 76 7.42 -8.31 -0.07
C CYS A 76 6.00 -8.35 0.51
N PHE A 77 5.73 -7.50 1.50
CA PHE A 77 4.41 -7.28 2.06
C PHE A 77 3.95 -5.88 1.73
N CYS A 78 2.70 -5.76 1.29
CA CYS A 78 2.04 -4.50 1.02
C CYS A 78 1.03 -4.21 2.14
N TYR A 79 0.94 -2.94 2.54
CA TYR A 79 0.01 -2.49 3.58
C TYR A 79 -1.05 -1.57 2.99
N PHE A 80 -2.30 -1.86 3.28
CA PHE A 80 -3.47 -1.17 2.75
C PHE A 80 -4.22 -0.45 3.87
N ASP A 81 -4.88 0.65 3.53
CA ASP A 81 -5.73 1.38 4.48
C ASP A 81 -6.95 0.55 4.93
N THR A 82 -7.39 -0.41 4.10
CA THR A 82 -8.51 -1.31 4.40
C THR A 82 -8.18 -2.77 4.04
N CYS A 83 -8.79 -3.72 4.76
CA CYS A 83 -8.53 -5.16 4.58
C CYS A 83 -9.30 -5.77 3.40
N ASP A 84 -10.27 -5.04 2.88
CA ASP A 84 -11.07 -5.37 1.68
C ASP A 84 -10.49 -4.75 0.40
N ALA A 85 -9.30 -4.14 0.47
CA ALA A 85 -8.63 -3.60 -0.70
C ALA A 85 -8.53 -4.66 -1.82
N PRO A 86 -8.93 -4.33 -3.07
CA PRO A 86 -9.08 -5.33 -4.12
C PRO A 86 -7.72 -5.96 -4.48
N PHE A 87 -7.75 -7.23 -4.85
CA PHE A 87 -6.62 -7.88 -5.53
C PHE A 87 -6.63 -7.53 -7.02
N LEU A 88 -5.47 -7.55 -7.66
CA LEU A 88 -5.41 -7.46 -9.12
C LEU A 88 -5.94 -8.77 -9.71
N CYS A 89 -6.64 -8.68 -10.84
CA CYS A 89 -6.99 -9.90 -11.55
C CYS A 89 -5.72 -10.52 -12.14
N GLU A 90 -5.39 -11.74 -11.70
CA GLU A 90 -4.19 -12.44 -12.12
C GLU A 90 -4.54 -13.61 -13.03
N ARG A 91 -3.79 -13.74 -14.13
CA ARG A 91 -3.92 -14.85 -15.07
C ARG A 91 -2.53 -15.32 -15.49
N ALA A 92 -2.35 -16.62 -15.70
CA ALA A 92 -1.13 -17.08 -16.37
C ALA A 92 -1.10 -16.52 -17.80
N SER A 93 0.04 -15.98 -18.21
CA SER A 93 0.24 -15.43 -19.55
C SER A 93 -0.08 -16.50 -20.60
N GLN A 94 -0.91 -16.13 -21.58
CA GLN A 94 -1.25 -17.01 -22.70
C GLN A 94 -0.21 -16.97 -23.81
N THR A 95 0.62 -15.93 -23.83
CA THR A 95 1.61 -15.71 -24.87
C THR A 95 3.04 -16.05 -24.44
N TRP A 96 3.30 -16.21 -23.15
CA TRP A 96 4.61 -16.60 -22.63
C TRP A 96 4.85 -18.08 -22.80
N SER A 97 6.01 -18.44 -23.34
CA SER A 97 6.43 -19.83 -23.52
C SER A 97 7.64 -20.16 -22.64
N GLY A 98 7.68 -21.40 -22.14
CA GLY A 98 8.78 -21.89 -21.29
C GLY A 98 8.75 -21.39 -19.84
N GLU A 99 9.85 -21.60 -19.13
CA GLU A 99 10.01 -21.12 -17.75
C GLU A 99 10.23 -19.61 -17.69
N CYS A 100 9.57 -18.95 -16.74
CA CYS A 100 9.74 -17.52 -16.51
C CYS A 100 10.94 -17.25 -15.60
N SER A 101 12.01 -16.70 -16.16
CA SER A 101 13.20 -16.22 -15.42
C SER A 101 13.43 -14.72 -15.56
N ASN A 102 12.70 -14.04 -16.45
CA ASN A 102 12.84 -12.63 -16.74
C ASN A 102 11.53 -11.87 -16.45
N THR A 103 11.41 -11.35 -15.23
CA THR A 103 10.23 -10.58 -14.78
C THR A 103 9.99 -9.35 -15.65
N THR A 104 11.03 -8.58 -16.02
CA THR A 104 10.89 -7.40 -16.88
C THR A 104 10.41 -7.75 -18.29
N GLY A 105 10.87 -8.89 -18.83
CA GLY A 105 10.39 -9.42 -20.10
C GLY A 105 8.92 -9.83 -20.03
N CYS A 106 8.56 -10.56 -18.96
CA CYS A 106 7.17 -10.95 -18.69
C CYS A 106 6.25 -9.73 -18.55
N ASP A 107 6.66 -8.71 -17.80
CA ASP A 107 5.92 -7.45 -17.62
C ASP A 107 5.62 -6.77 -18.96
N ARG A 108 6.67 -6.56 -19.76
CA ARG A 108 6.54 -5.94 -21.08
C ARG A 108 5.62 -6.74 -22.00
N GLN A 109 5.73 -8.07 -21.99
CA GLN A 109 4.90 -8.91 -22.84
C GLN A 109 3.42 -8.87 -22.41
N CYS A 110 3.14 -8.97 -21.11
CA CYS A 110 1.80 -8.84 -20.56
C CYS A 110 1.15 -7.49 -20.93
N GLN A 111 1.89 -6.39 -20.82
CA GLN A 111 1.41 -5.05 -21.21
C GLN A 111 1.14 -4.95 -22.72
N THR A 112 2.10 -5.39 -23.54
CA THR A 112 2.05 -5.13 -24.98
C THR A 112 1.11 -6.08 -25.71
N TRP A 113 1.13 -7.38 -25.36
CA TRP A 113 0.45 -8.44 -26.09
C TRP A 113 -0.88 -8.85 -25.45
N GLU A 114 -0.97 -8.78 -24.12
CA GLU A 114 -2.18 -9.24 -23.39
C GLU A 114 -3.01 -8.09 -22.82
N LYS A 115 -2.55 -6.83 -22.96
CA LYS A 115 -3.21 -5.62 -22.43
C LYS A 115 -3.41 -5.66 -20.91
N ALA A 116 -2.50 -6.33 -20.22
CA ALA A 116 -2.43 -6.30 -18.76
C ALA A 116 -1.83 -4.97 -18.27
N ALA A 117 -2.04 -4.65 -16.99
CA ALA A 117 -1.34 -3.54 -16.35
C ALA A 117 0.13 -3.90 -16.13
N HIS A 118 0.37 -5.12 -15.65
CA HIS A 118 1.70 -5.60 -15.30
C HIS A 118 1.87 -7.10 -15.56
N GLY A 119 3.09 -7.60 -15.46
CA GLY A 119 3.41 -9.01 -15.48
C GLY A 119 4.60 -9.36 -14.59
N ALA A 120 4.58 -10.55 -14.01
CA ALA A 120 5.64 -11.00 -13.13
C ALA A 120 5.84 -12.52 -13.13
N CYS A 121 7.07 -12.97 -12.81
CA CYS A 121 7.39 -14.40 -12.74
C CYS A 121 7.06 -14.95 -11.35
N HIS A 122 6.22 -15.99 -11.26
CA HIS A 122 5.94 -16.69 -10.01
C HIS A 122 6.15 -18.20 -10.14
N SER A 123 6.58 -18.82 -9.04
CA SER A 123 6.65 -20.27 -8.91
C SER A 123 5.36 -20.80 -8.30
N ARG A 124 4.60 -21.60 -9.05
CA ARG A 124 3.38 -22.27 -8.56
C ARG A 124 3.37 -23.72 -9.03
N GLY A 125 3.14 -24.65 -8.10
CA GLY A 125 3.17 -26.09 -8.40
C GLY A 125 4.50 -26.54 -9.01
N GLY A 126 5.62 -25.97 -8.55
CA GLY A 126 6.96 -26.27 -9.06
C GLY A 126 7.30 -25.70 -10.44
N LYS A 127 6.40 -24.93 -11.07
CA LYS A 127 6.64 -24.31 -12.38
C LYS A 127 6.76 -22.79 -12.25
N LYS A 128 7.81 -22.22 -12.86
CA LYS A 128 7.98 -20.78 -13.00
C LYS A 128 7.19 -20.28 -14.20
N LYS A 129 6.10 -19.58 -13.97
CA LYS A 129 5.23 -19.06 -15.03
C LYS A 129 5.23 -17.53 -15.01
N CYS A 130 5.02 -16.94 -16.18
CA CYS A 130 4.67 -15.53 -16.31
C CYS A 130 3.19 -15.38 -15.96
N PHE A 131 2.87 -14.47 -15.05
CA PHE A 131 1.50 -14.10 -14.71
C PHE A 131 1.27 -12.64 -15.09
N CYS A 132 0.14 -12.36 -15.72
CA CYS A 132 -0.30 -11.02 -16.08
C CYS A 132 -1.35 -10.53 -15.09
N TYR A 133 -1.26 -9.25 -14.72
CA TYR A 133 -2.10 -8.59 -13.73
C TYR A 133 -2.93 -7.48 -14.39
N PHE A 134 -4.23 -7.50 -14.19
CA PHE A 134 -5.17 -6.58 -14.82
C PHE A 134 -5.86 -5.68 -13.78
N ASN A 135 -6.03 -4.40 -14.11
CA ASN A 135 -6.73 -3.39 -13.30
C ASN A 135 -8.28 -3.50 -13.40
N GLN A 136 -8.79 -4.73 -13.52
CA GLN A 136 -10.21 -5.04 -13.63
C GLN A 136 -10.50 -6.33 -12.86
N PRO A 137 -11.76 -6.63 -12.51
CA PRO A 137 -12.12 -7.91 -11.92
C PRO A 137 -11.72 -9.09 -12.81
N CYS A 138 -11.41 -10.22 -12.18
CA CYS A 138 -11.53 -11.52 -12.81
C CYS A 138 -13.01 -11.92 -12.80
#